data_AF-A0A925Q3Q2-F1
#
_entry.id   AF-A0A925Q3Q2-F1
#
_cell.length_a   1.000
_cell.length_b   1.000
_cell.length_c   1.000
_cell.angle_alpha   90.00
_cell.angle_beta   90.00
_cell.angle_gamma   90.00
#
_symmetry.space_group_name_H-M   'P 1'
#
loop_
_entity.id
_entity.type
_entity.pdbx_description
1 polymer ?
#
loop_
_entity_poly.entity_id
_entity_poly.type
_entity_poly.pdbx_seq_one_letter_code
_entity_poly.pdbx_strand_id
1 'polypeptide(L)'
;MSDSELEAKFWKALAGDRVAMLGLAGDKGHSRPMSAQILHDEHARGPVWFFTAKDTDLARSMGHAHRASLHFSSKGHDLFASVEGELFVDNNRAVIDRLWNKFVAAWYPGGKEDPKLLLIRFEPEHATVWLNENSLVTGVKLLLGRDPKVDYKDKVADIRMAGM
;
A
#
# COMPACT_ATOMS: atom_id res chain seq x y z
N MET A 1 -20.58 7.00 1.61
CA MET A 1 -19.38 7.37 0.82
C MET A 1 -19.29 6.35 -0.30
N SER A 2 -19.02 6.73 -1.54
CA SER A 2 -18.93 5.76 -2.64
C SER A 2 -17.63 4.94 -2.57
N ASP A 3 -17.61 3.78 -3.23
CA ASP A 3 -16.40 2.96 -3.34
C ASP A 3 -15.25 3.73 -4.00
N SER A 4 -15.56 4.59 -4.99
CA SER A 4 -14.57 5.45 -5.64
C SER A 4 -13.98 6.52 -4.70
N GLU A 5 -14.76 7.04 -3.76
CA GLU A 5 -14.28 7.97 -2.73
C GLU A 5 -13.41 7.24 -1.69
N LEU A 6 -13.77 6.01 -1.31
CA LEU A 6 -12.96 5.15 -0.43
C LEU A 6 -11.62 4.82 -1.08
N GLU A 7 -11.63 4.43 -2.35
CA GLU A 7 -10.44 4.13 -3.13
C GLU A 7 -9.51 5.34 -3.21
N ALA A 8 -10.06 6.53 -3.53
CA ALA A 8 -9.28 7.75 -3.59
C ALA A 8 -8.64 8.11 -2.23
N LYS A 9 -9.37 7.90 -1.13
CA LYS A 9 -8.83 8.09 0.22
C LYS A 9 -7.71 7.10 0.54
N PHE A 10 -7.87 5.83 0.16
CA PHE A 10 -6.83 4.82 0.32
C PHE A 10 -5.55 5.22 -0.43
N TRP A 11 -5.66 5.56 -1.72
CA TRP A 11 -4.51 5.96 -2.52
C TRP A 11 -3.81 7.20 -1.98
N LYS A 12 -4.59 8.21 -1.56
CA LYS A 12 -4.05 9.42 -0.91
C LYS A 12 -3.31 9.09 0.38
N ALA A 13 -3.88 8.24 1.24
CA ALA A 13 -3.27 7.84 2.49
C ALA A 13 -1.99 7.03 2.27
N LEU A 14 -2.00 6.05 1.35
CA LEU A 14 -0.83 5.25 1.02
C LEU A 14 0.31 6.11 0.44
N ALA A 15 0.00 7.07 -0.44
CA ALA A 15 1.01 7.98 -0.99
C ALA A 15 1.65 8.90 0.08
N GLY A 16 0.86 9.32 1.08
CA GLY A 16 1.32 10.17 2.18
C GLY A 16 2.12 9.43 3.25
N ASP A 17 1.60 8.31 3.73
CA ASP A 17 2.16 7.57 4.87
C ASP A 17 3.17 6.50 4.47
N ARG A 18 3.04 5.94 3.26
CA ARG A 18 3.97 5.04 2.55
C ARG A 18 4.24 3.69 3.18
N VAL A 19 4.25 3.55 4.50
CA VAL A 19 4.58 2.29 5.15
C VAL A 19 3.39 1.34 5.04
N ALA A 20 3.60 0.19 4.41
CA ALA A 20 2.64 -0.91 4.36
C ALA A 20 3.32 -2.23 4.72
N MET A 21 2.56 -3.17 5.28
CA MET A 21 3.01 -4.51 5.59
C MET A 21 2.80 -5.41 4.36
N LEU A 22 3.89 -5.90 3.77
CA LEU A 22 3.87 -6.78 2.59
C LEU A 22 4.10 -8.23 3.02
N GLY A 23 3.18 -9.11 2.67
CA GLY A 23 3.24 -10.56 2.89
C GLY A 23 3.23 -11.33 1.59
N LEU A 24 3.94 -12.46 1.55
CA LEU A 24 3.86 -13.42 0.44
C LEU A 24 2.93 -14.57 0.80
N ALA A 25 2.09 -15.01 -0.14
CA ALA A 25 1.26 -16.19 0.03
C ALA A 25 2.14 -17.42 0.31
N GLY A 26 1.78 -18.20 1.33
CA GLY A 26 2.55 -19.38 1.76
C GLY A 26 3.72 -19.09 2.71
N ASP A 27 4.07 -17.82 2.97
CA ASP A 27 5.17 -17.44 3.89
C ASP A 27 4.74 -17.47 5.37
N LYS A 28 3.92 -18.46 5.78
CA LYS A 28 3.41 -18.65 7.16
C LYS A 28 2.79 -17.39 7.79
N GLY A 29 2.27 -16.48 6.99
CA GLY A 29 1.71 -15.20 7.46
C GLY A 29 2.75 -14.13 7.82
N HIS A 30 4.03 -14.34 7.51
CA HIS A 30 5.07 -13.36 7.73
C HIS A 30 4.90 -12.16 6.80
N SER A 31 4.63 -11.00 7.39
CA SER A 31 4.54 -9.71 6.70
C SER A 31 5.63 -8.78 7.21
N ARG A 32 6.18 -7.96 6.31
CA ARG A 32 7.28 -7.04 6.63
C ARG A 32 6.93 -5.60 6.25
N PRO A 33 7.33 -4.60 7.05
CA PRO A 33 7.10 -3.20 6.70
C PRO A 33 7.96 -2.82 5.49
N MET A 34 7.33 -2.25 4.48
CA MET A 34 7.97 -1.80 3.24
C MET A 34 7.48 -0.38 2.92
N SER A 35 8.36 0.45 2.36
CA SER A 35 8.00 1.81 1.93
C SER A 35 7.41 1.78 0.53
N ALA A 36 6.09 1.86 0.43
CA ALA A 36 5.35 1.97 -0.82
C ALA A 36 5.65 3.30 -1.53
N GLN A 37 5.81 3.21 -2.84
CA GLN A 37 5.90 4.36 -3.72
C GLN A 37 4.94 4.19 -4.89
N ILE A 38 4.32 5.28 -5.30
CA ILE A 38 3.38 5.32 -6.41
C ILE A 38 3.88 6.40 -7.34
N LEU A 39 3.83 6.14 -8.65
CA LEU A 39 4.12 7.17 -9.62
C LEU A 39 2.97 8.18 -9.58
N HIS A 40 3.26 9.41 -9.21
CA HIS A 40 2.29 10.50 -9.25
C HIS A 40 2.02 10.89 -10.70
N ASP A 41 1.14 10.16 -11.37
CA ASP A 41 0.32 10.77 -12.41
C ASP A 41 -1.09 10.98 -11.83
N GLU A 42 -1.82 11.97 -12.36
CA GLU A 42 -3.05 12.49 -11.76
C GLU A 42 -4.20 11.46 -11.73
N HIS A 43 -3.98 10.26 -12.29
CA HIS A 43 -4.95 9.18 -12.38
C HIS A 43 -4.39 7.79 -11.98
N ALA A 44 -3.13 7.66 -11.59
CA ALA A 44 -2.47 6.37 -11.38
C ALA A 44 -2.99 5.65 -10.14
N ARG A 45 -3.97 4.78 -10.37
CA ARG A 45 -4.35 3.68 -9.49
C ARG A 45 -3.28 2.59 -9.63
N GLY A 46 -2.16 2.76 -8.95
CA GLY A 46 -1.05 1.80 -8.97
C GLY A 46 -0.31 1.73 -10.33
N PRO A 47 0.65 0.80 -10.49
CA PRO A 47 1.09 -0.19 -9.50
C PRO A 47 1.82 0.44 -8.30
N VAL A 48 1.95 -0.33 -7.21
CA VAL A 48 2.71 0.07 -6.02
C VAL A 48 4.12 -0.48 -6.09
N TRP A 49 5.10 0.39 -5.90
CA TRP A 49 6.51 0.05 -6.05
C TRP A 49 7.22 -0.01 -4.72
N PHE A 50 8.17 -0.93 -4.60
CA PHE A 50 9.06 -1.01 -3.45
C PHE A 50 10.50 -1.22 -3.88
N PHE A 51 11.38 -0.40 -3.32
CA PHE A 51 12.82 -0.66 -3.38
C PHE A 51 13.20 -1.71 -2.34
N THR A 52 14.02 -2.67 -2.74
CA THR A 52 14.57 -3.73 -1.89
C THR A 52 15.97 -4.14 -2.39
N ALA A 53 16.54 -5.20 -1.83
CA ALA A 53 17.80 -5.77 -2.27
C ALA A 53 17.68 -7.23 -2.70
N LYS A 54 18.48 -7.63 -3.69
CA LYS A 54 18.49 -8.99 -4.27
C LYS A 54 18.77 -10.10 -3.26
N ASP A 55 19.48 -9.80 -2.18
CA ASP A 55 19.88 -10.75 -1.13
C ASP A 55 18.84 -10.89 0.01
N THR A 56 17.77 -10.10 -0.01
CA THR A 56 16.70 -10.21 0.99
C THR A 56 15.94 -11.53 0.89
N ASP A 57 15.40 -12.01 2.02
CA ASP A 57 14.52 -13.18 2.02
C ASP A 57 13.28 -12.97 1.15
N LEU A 58 12.79 -11.73 1.04
CA LEU A 58 11.67 -11.39 0.16
C LEU A 58 12.01 -11.70 -1.30
N ALA A 59 13.14 -11.17 -1.78
CA ALA A 59 13.59 -11.34 -3.15
C ALA A 59 13.87 -12.82 -3.48
N ARG A 60 14.42 -13.57 -2.52
CA ARG A 60 14.67 -15.01 -2.70
C ARG A 60 13.39 -15.84 -2.74
N SER A 61 12.39 -15.50 -1.94
CA SER A 61 11.15 -16.27 -1.83
C SER A 61 10.15 -15.99 -2.95
N MET A 62 10.14 -14.79 -3.55
CA MET A 62 9.13 -14.42 -4.56
C MET A 62 9.42 -14.94 -5.98
N GLY A 63 10.65 -15.33 -6.30
CA GLY A 63 11.02 -15.69 -7.69
C GLY A 63 10.78 -14.53 -8.66
N HIS A 64 10.14 -14.79 -9.81
CA HIS A 64 9.80 -13.74 -10.79
C HIS A 64 8.49 -13.02 -10.45
N ALA A 65 7.47 -13.79 -10.08
CA ALA A 65 6.13 -13.32 -9.74
C ALA A 65 5.57 -14.18 -8.59
N HIS A 66 4.87 -13.56 -7.65
CA HIS A 66 4.30 -14.28 -6.50
C HIS A 66 3.03 -13.61 -5.99
N ARG A 67 2.12 -14.41 -5.44
CA ARG A 67 0.90 -13.88 -4.86
C ARG A 67 1.17 -13.21 -3.52
N ALA A 68 0.64 -12.02 -3.31
CA ALA A 68 1.00 -11.20 -2.16
C ALA A 68 -0.22 -10.47 -1.58
N SER A 69 -0.09 -10.10 -0.31
CA SER A 69 -1.00 -9.20 0.38
C SER A 69 -0.27 -7.96 0.88
N LEU A 70 -0.95 -6.83 0.81
CA LEU A 70 -0.50 -5.55 1.36
C LEU A 70 -1.53 -5.11 2.40
N HIS A 71 -1.08 -4.97 3.65
CA HIS A 71 -1.89 -4.45 4.73
C HIS A 71 -1.41 -3.06 5.12
N PHE A 72 -2.33 -2.10 5.20
CA PHE A 72 -2.03 -0.70 5.42
C PHE A 72 -2.86 -0.12 6.56
N SER A 73 -2.23 0.70 7.38
CA SER A 73 -2.88 1.60 8.32
C SER A 73 -2.32 2.99 8.10
N SER A 74 -3.21 3.96 7.89
CA SER A 74 -2.87 5.38 7.99
C SER A 74 -2.28 5.70 9.36
N LYS A 75 -1.40 6.71 9.45
CA LYS A 75 -0.78 7.14 10.73
C LYS A 75 -1.80 7.63 11.74
N GLY A 76 -2.91 8.20 11.27
CA GLY A 76 -4.01 8.65 12.11
C GLY A 76 -4.94 7.52 12.57
N HIS A 77 -4.76 6.31 12.04
CA HIS A 77 -5.65 5.16 12.28
C HIS A 77 -7.11 5.46 11.91
N ASP A 78 -7.34 6.32 10.92
CA ASP A 78 -8.64 6.70 10.38
C ASP A 78 -9.00 5.92 9.10
N LEU A 79 -8.00 5.28 8.47
CA LEU A 79 -8.15 4.37 7.35
C LEU A 79 -7.25 3.14 7.50
N PHE A 80 -7.82 1.97 7.25
CA PHE A 80 -7.14 0.68 7.14
C PHE A 80 -7.46 0.02 5.80
N ALA A 81 -6.54 -0.76 5.25
CA ALA A 81 -6.77 -1.51 4.03
C ALA A 81 -6.07 -2.87 4.05
N SER A 82 -6.71 -3.85 3.43
CA SER A 82 -6.14 -5.16 3.10
C SER A 82 -6.28 -5.35 1.61
N VAL A 83 -5.15 -5.48 0.92
CA VAL A 83 -5.08 -5.49 -0.53
C VAL A 83 -4.44 -6.79 -0.98
N GLU A 84 -5.12 -7.50 -1.87
CA GLU A 84 -4.61 -8.70 -2.53
C GLU A 84 -4.15 -8.36 -3.93
N GLY A 85 -3.09 -9.03 -4.39
CA GLY A 85 -2.52 -8.77 -5.70
C GLY A 85 -1.34 -9.66 -6.03
N GLU A 86 -0.63 -9.28 -7.09
CA GLU A 86 0.59 -9.96 -7.53
C GLU A 86 1.81 -9.08 -7.36
N LEU A 87 2.92 -9.69 -6.94
CA LEU A 87 4.20 -9.02 -6.79
C LEU A 87 5.16 -9.54 -7.87
N PHE A 88 5.76 -8.62 -8.63
CA PHE A 88 6.72 -8.91 -9.68
C PHE A 88 8.08 -8.30 -9.38
N VAL A 89 9.14 -9.00 -9.78
CA VAL A 89 10.45 -8.35 -9.95
C VAL A 89 10.40 -7.51 -11.21
N ASP A 90 10.57 -6.19 -11.08
CA ASP A 90 10.53 -5.25 -12.20
C ASP A 90 11.58 -4.15 -12.01
N ASN A 91 12.78 -4.39 -12.55
CA ASN A 91 13.92 -3.48 -12.53
C ASN A 91 13.90 -2.48 -13.70
N ASN A 92 12.73 -1.97 -14.08
CA ASN A 92 12.63 -0.97 -15.14
C ASN A 92 13.38 0.32 -14.78
N ARG A 93 14.39 0.66 -15.58
CA ARG A 93 15.27 1.80 -15.31
C ARG A 93 14.54 3.14 -15.33
N ALA A 94 13.58 3.31 -16.23
CA ALA A 94 12.80 4.55 -16.32
C ALA A 94 11.93 4.75 -15.06
N VAL A 95 11.43 3.67 -14.48
CA VAL A 95 10.67 3.72 -13.22
C VAL A 95 11.59 4.05 -12.05
N ILE A 96 12.74 3.38 -11.95
CA ILE A 96 13.77 3.69 -10.94
C ILE A 96 14.11 5.18 -11.01
N ASP A 97 14.33 5.73 -12.20
CA ASP A 97 14.69 7.13 -12.38
C ASP A 97 13.60 8.09 -11.87
N ARG A 98 12.33 7.78 -12.11
CA ARG A 98 11.18 8.59 -11.66
C ARG A 98 10.94 8.50 -10.15
N LEU A 99 11.19 7.33 -9.56
CA LEU A 99 10.98 7.08 -8.13
C LEU A 99 12.18 7.49 -7.27
N TRP A 100 13.35 7.67 -7.88
CA TRP A 100 14.59 7.96 -7.18
C TRP A 100 14.52 9.27 -6.40
N ASN A 101 14.95 9.22 -5.15
CA ASN A 101 15.07 10.39 -4.30
C ASN A 101 16.16 10.18 -3.24
N LYS A 102 16.49 11.24 -2.48
CA LYS A 102 17.56 11.21 -1.47
C LYS A 102 17.37 10.13 -0.39
N PHE A 103 16.13 9.80 -0.05
CA PHE A 103 15.84 8.78 0.95
C PHE A 103 16.11 7.38 0.42
N VAL A 104 15.76 7.12 -0.85
CA VAL A 104 16.10 5.85 -1.53
C VAL A 104 17.62 5.74 -1.71
N ALA A 105 18.27 6.80 -2.19
CA ALA A 105 19.71 6.81 -2.46
C ALA A 105 20.56 6.46 -1.22
N ALA A 106 20.10 6.82 -0.03
CA ALA A 106 20.80 6.50 1.23
C ALA A 106 20.97 4.99 1.48
N TRP A 107 20.14 4.14 0.86
CA TRP A 107 20.21 2.68 0.99
C TRP A 107 21.11 2.00 -0.04
N TYR A 108 21.58 2.73 -1.07
CA TYR A 108 22.32 2.17 -2.20
C TYR A 108 23.63 2.94 -2.42
N PRO A 109 24.76 2.49 -1.85
CA PRO A 109 26.07 3.13 -2.02
C PRO A 109 26.49 3.26 -3.50
N GLY A 110 26.12 2.29 -4.36
CA GLY A 110 26.35 2.35 -5.81
C GLY A 110 25.33 3.22 -6.57
N GLY A 111 24.42 3.89 -5.85
CA GLY A 111 23.33 4.66 -6.43
C GLY A 111 22.39 3.78 -7.26
N LYS A 112 21.97 4.29 -8.42
CA LYS A 112 21.03 3.57 -9.31
C LYS A 112 21.67 2.35 -9.98
N GLU A 113 22.99 2.28 -10.05
CA GLU A 113 23.76 1.15 -10.60
C GLU A 113 24.16 0.14 -9.52
N ASP A 114 23.70 0.30 -8.28
CA ASP A 114 24.07 -0.61 -7.20
C ASP A 114 23.67 -2.05 -7.57
N PRO A 115 24.61 -3.01 -7.59
CA PRO A 115 24.34 -4.37 -8.04
C PRO A 115 23.29 -5.08 -7.17
N LYS A 116 23.07 -4.60 -5.93
CA LYS A 116 22.05 -5.13 -5.03
C LYS A 116 20.67 -4.53 -5.26
N LEU A 117 20.55 -3.40 -5.97
CA LEU A 117 19.27 -2.73 -6.20
C LEU A 117 18.28 -3.69 -6.86
N LEU A 118 17.11 -3.78 -6.24
CA LEU A 118 15.96 -4.47 -6.77
C LEU A 118 14.73 -3.59 -6.57
N LEU A 119 14.00 -3.39 -7.66
CA LEU A 119 12.70 -2.76 -7.67
C LEU A 119 11.67 -3.86 -7.89
N ILE A 120 10.67 -3.89 -7.02
CA ILE A 120 9.55 -4.82 -7.10
C ILE A 120 8.25 -4.02 -7.25
N ARG A 121 7.31 -4.62 -7.98
CA ARG A 121 6.08 -4.01 -8.42
C ARG A 121 4.92 -4.85 -7.93
N PHE A 122 4.06 -4.27 -7.11
CA PHE A 122 2.81 -4.87 -6.67
C PHE A 122 1.68 -4.33 -7.53
N GLU A 123 0.92 -5.23 -8.14
CA GLU A 123 -0.32 -4.96 -8.85
C GLU A 123 -1.51 -5.30 -7.94
N PRO A 124 -2.19 -4.29 -7.37
CA PRO A 124 -3.41 -4.51 -6.61
C PRO A 124 -4.53 -5.05 -7.50
N GLU A 125 -5.29 -6.02 -7.01
CA GLU A 125 -6.47 -6.54 -7.71
C GLU A 125 -7.75 -6.34 -6.92
N HIS A 126 -7.69 -6.55 -5.61
CA HIS A 126 -8.81 -6.39 -4.71
C HIS A 126 -8.35 -5.72 -3.42
N ALA A 127 -9.10 -4.72 -2.96
CA ALA A 127 -8.83 -4.05 -1.69
C ALA A 127 -10.10 -3.99 -0.86
N THR A 128 -10.04 -4.49 0.37
CA THR A 128 -11.04 -4.15 1.38
C THR A 128 -10.51 -2.95 2.16
N VAL A 129 -11.29 -1.87 2.22
CA VAL A 129 -10.92 -0.63 2.91
C VAL A 129 -11.91 -0.35 4.03
N TRP A 130 -11.38 -0.06 5.21
CA TRP A 130 -12.16 0.30 6.40
C TRP A 130 -11.85 1.74 6.81
N LEU A 131 -12.88 2.55 7.00
CA LEU A 131 -12.76 3.82 7.70
C LEU A 131 -13.03 3.65 9.19
N ASN A 132 -12.21 4.32 9.99
CA ASN A 132 -12.43 4.48 11.41
C ASN A 132 -12.77 5.96 11.69
N GLU A 133 -13.92 6.20 12.32
CA GLU A 133 -14.27 7.56 12.72
C GLU A 133 -13.45 7.97 13.94
N ASN A 134 -12.83 9.15 13.87
CA ASN A 134 -12.10 9.73 14.99
C ASN A 134 -12.99 9.79 16.25
N SER A 135 -12.40 9.42 17.39
CA SER A 135 -13.06 9.38 18.71
C SER A 135 -13.77 10.68 19.09
N LEU A 136 -13.28 11.83 18.62
CA LEU A 136 -13.90 13.14 18.85
C LEU A 136 -15.28 13.29 18.19
N VAL A 137 -15.43 12.81 16.94
CA VAL A 137 -16.72 12.85 16.24
C VAL A 137 -17.72 11.91 16.91
N THR A 138 -17.24 10.72 17.31
CA THR A 138 -18.02 9.77 18.09
C THR A 138 -18.46 10.36 19.44
N GLY A 139 -17.56 11.08 20.13
CA GLY A 139 -17.86 11.77 21.39
C GLY A 139 -18.94 12.86 21.24
N VAL A 140 -18.87 13.68 20.18
CA VAL A 140 -19.92 14.68 19.88
C VAL A 140 -21.25 14.00 19.52
N LYS A 141 -21.24 12.93 18.71
CA LYS A 141 -22.46 12.17 18.35
C LYS A 141 -23.13 11.56 19.60
N LEU A 142 -22.35 11.03 20.53
CA LEU A 142 -22.83 10.50 21.81
C LEU A 142 -23.44 11.60 22.68
N LEU A 143 -22.79 12.77 22.78
CA LEU A 143 -23.34 13.93 23.50
C LEU A 143 -24.67 14.43 22.90
N LEU A 144 -24.86 14.25 21.59
CA LEU A 144 -26.09 14.59 20.87
C LEU A 144 -27.13 13.44 20.87
N GLY A 145 -26.89 12.35 21.60
CA GLY A 145 -27.85 11.24 21.74
C GLY A 145 -28.05 10.38 20.49
N ARG A 146 -27.16 10.46 19.50
CA ARG A 146 -27.20 9.59 18.30
C ARG A 146 -26.49 8.27 18.56
N ASP A 147 -27.11 7.16 18.16
CA ASP A 147 -26.50 5.83 18.26
C ASP A 147 -25.36 5.67 17.22
N PRO A 148 -24.10 5.50 17.67
CA PRO A 148 -22.95 5.37 16.77
C PRO A 148 -22.96 4.10 15.91
N LYS A 149 -23.84 3.12 16.22
CA LYS A 149 -23.95 1.85 15.48
C LYS A 149 -24.72 1.98 14.16
N VAL A 150 -25.49 3.05 13.97
CA VAL A 150 -26.36 3.24 12.78
C VAL A 150 -25.54 3.52 11.50
N ASP A 151 -24.31 3.99 11.62
CA ASP A 151 -23.45 4.38 10.46
C ASP A 151 -22.43 3.30 10.02
N TYR A 152 -22.49 2.06 10.54
CA TYR A 152 -21.40 1.09 10.33
C TYR A 152 -21.38 0.46 8.92
N LYS A 153 -22.52 0.41 8.22
CA LYS A 153 -22.62 -0.22 6.89
C LYS A 153 -21.94 0.58 5.77
N ASP A 154 -21.73 1.89 5.95
CA ASP A 154 -21.16 2.77 4.92
C ASP A 154 -19.64 2.99 5.07
N LYS A 155 -18.98 2.21 5.94
CA LYS A 155 -17.57 2.43 6.36
C LYS A 155 -16.60 1.35 5.88
N VAL A 156 -17.12 0.35 5.16
CA VAL A 156 -16.33 -0.73 4.56
C VAL A 156 -16.72 -0.83 3.11
N ALA A 157 -15.73 -0.92 2.22
CA ALA A 157 -15.98 -1.33 0.84
C ALA A 157 -14.97 -2.36 0.38
N ASP A 158 -15.47 -3.29 -0.43
CA ASP A 158 -14.70 -4.23 -1.23
C ASP A 158 -14.53 -3.62 -2.63
N ILE A 159 -13.31 -3.21 -2.93
CA ILE A 159 -12.97 -2.42 -4.11
C ILE A 159 -12.23 -3.34 -5.06
N ARG A 160 -12.80 -3.56 -6.25
CA ARG A 160 -12.04 -4.13 -7.37
C ARG A 160 -11.08 -3.05 -7.86
N MET A 161 -9.80 -3.29 -7.65
CA MET A 161 -8.75 -2.41 -8.15
C MET A 161 -8.69 -2.62 -9.65
N ALA A 162 -8.79 -1.54 -10.42
CA ALA A 162 -8.65 -1.63 -11.86
C ALA A 162 -7.21 -2.08 -12.17
N GLY A 163 -7.03 -3.37 -12.45
CA GLY A 163 -5.97 -3.81 -13.36
C GLY A 163 -6.24 -3.13 -14.70
N MET A 164 -5.19 -2.55 -15.29
CA MET A 164 -5.25 -1.89 -16.60
C MET A 164 -5.98 -2.73 -17.65
#